data_AF-A0A229TS65-F1
#
_entry.id   AF-A0A229TS65-F1
#
_cell.length_a   1.000
_cell.length_b   1.000
_cell.length_c   1.000
_cell.angle_alpha   90.00
_cell.angle_beta   90.00
_cell.angle_gamma   90.00
#
_symmetry.space_group_name_H-M   'P 1'
#
loop_
_entity.id
_entity.type
_entity.pdbx_description
1 polymer ?
#
loop_
_entity_poly.entity_id
_entity_poly.type
_entity_poly.pdbx_seq_one_letter_code
_entity_poly.pdbx_strand_id
1 'polypeptide(L)' 'MNAEQAPEEAPSRGRHAAPEGAPTHPAIDLSRDPNPGRPDHAKPDEDE' A
#
# COMPACT_ATOMS: atom_id res chain seq x y z
N MET A 1 -33.72 -8.36 16.19
CA MET A 1 -32.78 -7.22 16.20
C MET A 1 -31.57 -7.65 16.98
N ASN A 2 -30.38 -7.65 16.37
CA ASN A 2 -29.07 -7.37 16.98
C ASN A 2 -28.01 -7.60 15.90
N ALA A 3 -27.55 -6.50 15.29
CA ALA A 3 -26.42 -6.48 14.40
C ALA A 3 -25.16 -6.36 15.26
N GLU A 4 -24.45 -7.47 15.46
CA GLU A 4 -23.13 -7.44 16.07
C GLU A 4 -22.17 -6.83 15.04
N GLN A 5 -21.69 -5.64 15.35
CA GLN A 5 -20.78 -4.86 14.51
C GLN A 5 -19.43 -5.59 14.44
N ALA A 6 -19.04 -5.99 13.24
CA ALA A 6 -17.69 -6.47 12.99
C ALA A 6 -16.68 -5.35 13.33
N PRO A 7 -15.56 -5.65 14.02
CA PRO A 7 -14.55 -4.64 14.30
C PRO A 7 -13.96 -4.16 12.98
N GLU A 8 -14.01 -2.86 12.74
CA GLU A 8 -13.36 -2.23 11.58
C GLU A 8 -11.88 -2.62 11.56
N GLU A 9 -11.48 -3.41 10.57
CA GLU A 9 -10.08 -3.81 10.36
C GLU A 9 -9.25 -2.54 10.14
N ALA A 10 -8.52 -2.11 11.18
CA ALA A 10 -7.47 -1.13 11.01
C ALA A 10 -6.51 -1.65 9.92
N PRO A 11 -6.09 -0.83 8.93
CA PRO A 11 -5.30 -1.30 7.83
C PRO A 11 -4.02 -1.92 8.38
N SER A 12 -3.83 -3.21 8.12
CA SER A 12 -2.63 -3.95 8.48
C SER A 12 -1.45 -3.36 7.71
N ARG A 13 -0.83 -2.32 8.25
CA ARG A 13 0.44 -1.80 7.77
C ARG A 13 1.45 -2.94 7.95
N GLY A 14 1.83 -3.57 6.84
CA GLY A 14 2.85 -4.62 6.86
C GLY A 14 4.08 -4.10 7.60
N ARG A 15 4.77 -4.96 8.35
CA ARG A 15 5.94 -4.59 9.19
C ARG A 15 7.09 -3.90 8.42
N HIS A 16 6.99 -3.82 7.09
CA HIS A 16 7.94 -3.24 6.16
C HIS A 16 7.46 -1.90 5.54
N ALA A 17 6.23 -1.46 5.83
CA ALA A 17 5.72 -0.19 5.33
C ALA A 17 6.39 0.98 6.05
N ALA A 18 6.89 1.94 5.29
CA ALA A 18 7.36 3.21 5.84
C ALA A 18 6.17 4.03 6.38
N PRO A 19 6.38 4.90 7.38
CA PRO A 19 5.36 5.87 7.79
C PRO A 19 4.91 6.77 6.64
N GLU A 20 3.67 7.27 6.71
CA GLU A 20 3.15 8.24 5.75
C GLU A 20 4.03 9.49 5.71
N GLY A 21 4.44 9.91 4.51
CA GLY A 21 5.31 11.07 4.30
C GLY A 21 6.80 10.83 4.60
N ALA A 22 7.22 9.59 4.88
CA ALA A 22 8.63 9.26 4.98
C ALA A 22 9.36 9.55 3.66
N PRO A 23 10.58 10.11 3.70
CA PRO A 23 11.33 10.38 2.48
C PRO A 23 11.71 9.06 1.80
N THR A 24 11.67 9.06 0.47
CA THR A 24 12.16 7.95 -0.34
C THR A 24 13.64 7.69 -0.03
N HIS A 25 14.03 6.43 0.11
CA HIS A 25 15.41 6.06 0.39
C HIS A 25 16.33 6.55 -0.77
N PRO A 26 17.49 7.15 -0.49
CA PRO A 26 18.32 7.81 -1.51
C PRO A 26 18.85 6.86 -2.60
N ALA A 27 18.93 5.56 -2.30
CA ALA A 27 19.33 4.54 -3.28
C ALA A 27 18.22 4.17 -4.28
N ILE A 28 16.97 4.59 -4.04
CA ILE A 28 15.83 4.30 -4.91
C ILE A 28 15.73 5.41 -5.97
N ASP A 29 15.92 5.03 -7.24
CA ASP A 29 15.74 5.91 -8.38
C ASP A 29 14.45 5.53 -9.14
N LEU A 30 13.37 6.22 -8.77
CA LEU A 30 12.03 6.00 -9.33
C LEU A 30 11.93 6.36 -10.81
N SER A 31 12.87 7.13 -11.36
CA SER A 31 12.83 7.53 -12.78
C SER A 31 13.14 6.37 -13.74
N ARG A 32 13.78 5.32 -13.23
CA ARG A 32 14.12 4.11 -13.99
C ARG A 32 13.09 2.99 -13.83
N ASP A 33 12.20 3.11 -12.84
CA ASP A 33 11.16 2.12 -12.60
C ASP A 33 10.05 2.30 -13.64
N PRO A 34 9.72 1.27 -14.45
CA PRO A 34 8.60 1.34 -15.37
C PRO A 34 7.24 1.45 -14.68
N ASN A 35 7.13 1.02 -13.42
CA ASN A 35 5.90 0.96 -12.64
C ASN A 35 6.06 1.67 -11.28
N PRO A 36 6.43 2.96 -11.26
CA PRO A 36 6.74 3.66 -10.02
C PRO A 36 5.51 3.69 -9.09
N GLY A 37 5.70 3.22 -7.87
CA GLY A 37 4.64 3.19 -6.86
C GLY A 37 3.60 2.07 -7.03
N ARG A 38 3.76 1.16 -8.01
CA ARG A 38 2.89 -0.01 -8.20
C ARG A 38 3.63 -1.28 -7.76
N PRO A 39 3.21 -1.92 -6.66
CA PRO A 39 3.82 -3.18 -6.22
C PRO A 39 3.59 -4.31 -7.23
N ASP A 40 4.58 -5.18 -7.45
CA ASP A 40 4.47 -6.33 -8.38
C ASP A 40 3.37 -7.35 -8.00
N HIS A 41 2.93 -7.33 -6.75
CA HIS A 41 1.88 -8.20 -6.21
C HIS A 41 0.56 -7.45 -6.00
N ALA A 42 0.46 -6.20 -6.46
CA ALA A 42 -0.82 -5.51 -6.52
C ALA A 42 -1.77 -6.31 -7.42
N LYS A 43 -3.05 -6.36 -7.03
CA LYS A 43 -4.07 -6.85 -7.95
C LYS A 43 -4.12 -5.90 -9.16
N PRO A 44 -4.51 -6.41 -10.35
CA PRO A 44 -4.89 -5.54 -11.45
C PRO A 44 -5.95 -4.55 -10.96
N ASP A 45 -5.85 -3.32 -11.39
CA ASP A 45 -6.86 -2.32 -11.13
C ASP A 45 -8.15 -2.74 -11.86
N GLU A 46 -9.30 -2.66 -11.20
CA GLU A 46 -10.59 -3.16 -11.76
C GLU A 46 -11.16 -2.25 -12.88
N ASP A 47 -10.43 -1.19 -13.24
CA ASP A 47 -10.77 -0.22 -14.27
C ASP A 47 -9.60 -0.04 -15.27
N GLU A 48 -9.42 -1.00 -16.19
CA GLU A 48 -8.63 -0.83 -17.42
C GLU A 48 -9.25 -1.59 -18.61
#